data_AF-A0A1E5Q4H9-F1
#
_entry.id   AF-A0A1E5Q4H9-F1
#
_cell.length_a   1.000
_cell.length_b   1.000
_cell.length_c   1.000
_cell.angle_alpha   90.00
_cell.angle_beta   90.00
_cell.angle_gamma   90.00
#
_symmetry.space_group_name_H-M   'P 1'
#
loop_
_entity.id
_entity.type
_entity.pdbx_description
1 polymer ?
#
loop_
_entity_poly.entity_id
_entity_poly.type
_entity_poly.pdbx_seq_one_letter_code
_entity_poly.pdbx_strand_id
1 'polypeptide(L)' 'MKRFGGSQETVLGEVLFEFQRHGNIMRVTAIDPKSGTEVVMIADPRHSQTIIKRLAMRKLLYVMNKKAVQAQKDRDLRS' A
#
# COMPACT_ATOMS: atom_id res chain seq x y z
N MET A 1 -30.75 -1.62 13.10
CA MET A 1 -29.70 -1.60 12.06
C MET A 1 -28.52 -2.44 12.53
N LYS A 2 -28.43 -3.72 12.11
CA LYS A 2 -27.26 -4.57 12.39
C LYS A 2 -26.26 -4.38 11.24
N ARG A 3 -25.07 -3.87 11.54
CA ARG A 3 -23.94 -3.86 10.58
C ARG A 3 -23.50 -5.30 10.38
N PHE A 4 -23.83 -5.87 9.23
CA PHE A 4 -23.34 -7.16 8.78
C PHE A 4 -21.86 -7.04 8.36
N GLY A 5 -21.04 -8.01 8.77
CA GLY A 5 -19.75 -8.33 8.15
C GLY A 5 -18.61 -7.36 8.43
N GLY A 6 -17.80 -7.65 9.45
CA GLY A 6 -16.57 -6.92 9.75
C GLY A 6 -15.47 -7.18 8.71
N SER A 7 -15.55 -6.56 7.54
CA SER A 7 -14.33 -6.30 6.75
C SER A 7 -13.54 -5.26 7.53
N GLN A 8 -12.43 -5.67 8.16
CA GLN A 8 -11.57 -4.72 8.85
C GLN A 8 -11.16 -3.63 7.86
N GLU A 9 -11.40 -2.37 8.21
CA GLU A 9 -10.91 -1.23 7.44
C GLU A 9 -9.39 -1.31 7.42
N THR A 10 -8.79 -1.42 6.22
CA THR A 10 -7.32 -1.40 6.12
C THR A 10 -6.85 0.01 6.46
N VAL A 11 -6.33 0.19 7.67
CA VAL A 11 -5.71 1.44 8.10
C VAL A 11 -4.21 1.31 7.96
N LEU A 12 -3.57 2.30 7.35
CA LEU A 12 -2.10 2.37 7.32
C LEU A 12 -1.58 2.83 8.69
N GLY A 13 -0.67 2.05 9.26
CA GLY A 13 0.12 2.45 10.43
C GLY A 13 1.40 3.20 10.00
N GLU A 14 2.52 2.81 10.61
CA GLU A 14 3.84 3.22 10.14
C GLU A 14 4.11 2.70 8.73
N VAL A 15 4.70 3.53 7.88
CA VAL A 15 5.11 3.17 6.52
C VAL A 15 6.58 3.51 6.35
N LEU A 16 7.37 2.50 6.00
CA LEU A 16 8.79 2.67 5.69
C LEU A 16 8.94 3.02 4.21
N PHE A 17 9.88 3.92 3.91
CA PHE A 17 10.13 4.38 2.54
C PHE A 17 11.60 4.21 2.15
N GLU A 18 11.83 3.73 0.95
CA GLU A 18 13.13 3.77 0.28
C GLU A 18 13.02 4.68 -0.95
N PHE A 19 13.98 5.57 -1.13
CA PHE A 19 14.08 6.47 -2.29
C PHE A 19 15.38 6.19 -3.04
N GLN A 20 15.28 5.85 -4.32
CA GLN A 20 16.43 5.60 -5.18
C GLN A 20 16.32 6.46 -6.43
N ARG A 21 17.30 7.37 -6.63
CA ARG A 21 17.34 8.23 -7.81
C ARG A 21 18.12 7.53 -8.92
N HIS A 22 17.48 7.38 -10.08
CA HIS A 22 18.10 6.89 -11.31
C HIS A 22 17.97 7.96 -12.40
N GLY A 23 18.95 8.85 -12.50
CA GLY A 23 18.90 9.99 -13.42
C GLY A 23 17.68 10.89 -13.20
N ASN A 24 16.76 10.88 -14.16
CA ASN A 24 15.55 11.71 -14.18
C ASN A 24 14.32 11.03 -13.58
N ILE A 25 14.47 9.86 -12.95
CA ILE A 25 13.39 9.18 -12.24
C ILE A 25 13.75 8.95 -10.78
N MET A 26 12.74 8.95 -9.92
CA MET A 26 12.81 8.53 -8.52
C MET A 26 12.04 7.22 -8.36
N ARG A 27 12.73 6.12 -8.07
CA ARG A 27 12.10 4.87 -7.61
C ARG A 27 11.82 4.99 -6.12
N VAL A 28 10.59 4.66 -5.74
CA VAL A 28 10.11 4.78 -4.37
C VAL A 28 9.49 3.47 -3.96
N THR A 29 10.04 2.84 -2.92
CA THR A 29 9.46 1.68 -2.26
C THR A 29 8.71 2.16 -1.03
N ALA A 30 7.47 1.71 -0.83
CA ALA A 30 6.72 1.89 0.42
C ALA A 30 6.31 0.54 0.98
N ILE A 31 6.54 0.37 2.29
CA ILE A 31 6.44 -0.92 2.98
C ILE A 31 5.57 -0.73 4.22
N ASP A 32 4.54 -1.58 4.35
CA ASP A 32 3.83 -1.78 5.61
C ASP A 32 4.48 -2.96 6.35
N PRO A 33 5.22 -2.72 7.45
CA PRO A 33 5.99 -3.77 8.13
C PRO A 33 5.10 -4.82 8.81
N LYS A 34 3.83 -4.48 9.10
CA LYS A 34 2.89 -5.40 9.76
C LYS A 34 2.38 -6.48 8.81
N SER A 35 1.96 -6.11 7.59
CA SER A 35 1.50 -7.06 6.58
C SER A 35 2.61 -7.61 5.70
N GLY A 36 3.80 -7.01 5.74
CA GLY A 36 4.88 -7.29 4.79
C GLY A 36 4.54 -6.88 3.35
N THR A 37 3.54 -6.02 3.16
CA THR A 37 3.18 -5.56 1.82
C THR A 37 4.11 -4.43 1.41
N GLU A 38 4.71 -4.61 0.23
CA GLU A 38 5.58 -3.63 -0.39
C GLU A 38 4.98 -3.19 -1.73
N VAL A 39 5.14 -1.91 -2.04
CA VAL A 39 4.83 -1.36 -3.36
C VAL A 39 5.98 -0.52 -3.86
N VAL A 40 6.28 -0.64 -5.15
CA VAL A 40 7.27 0.19 -5.84
C VAL A 40 6.53 1.11 -6.80
N MET A 41 6.92 2.38 -6.84
CA MET A 41 6.43 3.34 -7.84
C MET A 41 7.57 4.20 -8.38
N ILE A 42 7.35 4.77 -9.56
CA ILE A 42 8.23 5.77 -10.16
C ILE A 42 7.57 7.14 -9.98
N ALA A 43 8.34 8.12 -9.53
CA ALA A 43 7.94 9.52 -9.42
C ALA A 43 8.92 10.42 -10.17
N ASP A 44 8.44 11.59 -10.62
CA ASP A 44 9.33 12.65 -11.07
C ASP A 44 10.07 13.22 -9.84
N PRO A 45 11.43 13.21 -9.84
CA PRO A 45 12.25 13.65 -8.72
C PRO A 45 12.09 15.15 -8.38
N ARG A 46 11.43 15.93 -9.24
CA ARG A 46 11.14 17.36 -9.02
C ARG A 46 9.94 17.59 -8.09
N HIS A 47 9.11 16.58 -7.85
CA HIS A 47 8.01 16.70 -6.88
C HIS A 47 8.54 16.68 -5.44
N SER A 48 7.80 17.33 -4.54
CA SER A 48 8.16 17.31 -3.12
C SER A 48 8.05 15.90 -2.53
N GLN A 49 8.93 15.59 -1.58
CA GLN A 49 8.95 14.29 -0.91
C GLN A 49 7.60 13.98 -0.23
N THR A 50 6.90 14.98 0.30
CA THR A 50 5.57 14.83 0.90
C THR A 50 4.53 14.35 -0.11
N ILE A 51 4.50 14.92 -1.32
CA ILE A 51 3.60 14.49 -2.39
C ILE A 51 3.91 13.05 -2.78
N ILE A 52 5.21 12.75 -2.98
CA ILE A 52 5.67 11.41 -3.36
C ILE A 52 5.29 10.37 -2.29
N LYS A 53 5.53 10.65 -1.00
CA LYS A 53 5.13 9.77 0.12
C LYS A 53 3.62 9.52 0.11
N ARG A 54 2.81 10.57 -0.05
CA ARG A 54 1.34 10.45 -0.08
C ARG A 54 0.86 9.56 -1.24
N LEU A 55 1.47 9.70 -2.42
CA LEU A 55 1.15 8.85 -3.58
C LEU A 55 1.52 7.38 -3.33
N ALA A 56 2.70 7.14 -2.76
CA ALA A 56 3.15 5.79 -2.40
C ALA A 56 2.25 5.15 -1.32
N MET A 57 1.87 5.89 -0.28
CA MET A 57 0.91 5.42 0.74
C MET A 57 -0.43 5.02 0.13
N ARG A 58 -0.98 5.84 -0.77
CA ARG A 58 -2.25 5.53 -1.45
C ARG A 58 -2.14 4.23 -2.26
N LYS A 59 -1.03 4.02 -2.97
CA LYS A 59 -0.78 2.78 -3.70
C LYS A 59 -0.66 1.59 -2.75
N LEU A 60 0.06 1.74 -1.64
CA LEU A 60 0.23 0.69 -0.63
C LEU A 60 -1.12 0.26 -0.06
N LEU A 61 -1.93 1.23 0.38
CA LEU A 61 -3.28 1.00 0.90
C LEU A 61 -4.16 0.27 -0.13
N TYR A 62 -4.13 0.69 -1.39
CA TYR A 62 -4.87 0.02 -2.47
C TYR A 62 -4.46 -1.46 -2.61
N VAL A 63 -3.16 -1.75 -2.63
CA VAL A 63 -2.65 -3.12 -2.76
C VAL A 63 -3.02 -3.97 -1.55
N MET A 64 -2.88 -3.43 -0.33
CA MET A 64 -3.27 -4.13 0.90
C MET A 64 -4.77 -4.48 0.90
N ASN A 65 -5.63 -3.53 0.52
CA ASN A 65 -7.07 -3.78 0.37
C ASN A 65 -7.36 -4.87 -0.66
N LYS A 66 -6.69 -4.82 -1.82
CA LYS A 66 -6.85 -5.84 -2.86
C LYS A 66 -6.44 -7.24 -2.36
N LYS A 67 -5.33 -7.34 -1.62
CA LYS A 67 -4.85 -8.59 -1.01
C LYS A 67 -5.84 -9.10 0.05
N ALA A 68 -6.38 -8.24 0.90
CA ALA A 68 -7.37 -8.62 1.91
C ALA A 68 -8.63 -9.23 1.30
N VAL A 69 -9.15 -8.62 0.22
CA VAL A 69 -10.30 -9.16 -0.53
C VAL A 69 -9.97 -10.52 -1.15
N GLN A 70 -8.79 -10.68 -1.74
CA GLN A 70 -8.39 -11.96 -2.33
C GLN A 70 -8.24 -13.05 -1.25
N ALA A 71 -7.60 -12.74 -0.13
CA ALA A 71 -7.44 -13.68 0.98
C ALA A 71 -8.79 -14.14 1.56
N GLN A 72 -9.80 -13.26 1.59
CA GLN A 72 -11.15 -13.64 2.00
C GLN A 72 -11.77 -14.62 0.99
N LYS A 73 -11.70 -14.31 -0.31
CA LYS A 73 -12.20 -15.22 -1.36
C LYS A 73 -11.54 -16.59 -1.30
N ASP A 74 -10.23 -16.64 -1.08
CA ASP A 74 -9.48 -17.90 -1.01
C ASP A 74 -9.87 -18.73 0.23
N ARG A 75 -10.29 -18.08 1.33
CA ARG A 75 -10.83 -18.76 2.52
C ARG A 75 -12.22 -19.33 2.26
N ASP A 76 -13.10 -18.53 1.67
CA ASP A 76 -14.48 -18.93 1.37
C ASP A 76 -14.55 -20.09 0.36
N LEU A 77 -13.57 -20.19 -0.54
CA LEU A 77 -13.45 -21.32 -1.49
C LEU A 77 -12.92 -22.61 -0.86
N ARG A 78 -12.30 -22.55 0.33
CA ARG A 78 -11.69 -23.70 1.03
C ARG A 78 -12.50 -24.23 2.20
N SER A 79 -13.57 -23.53 2.59
CA SER A 79 -14.55 -23.89 3.61
C SER A 79 -15.77 -24.57 3.00
#